data_AF-A0A966F2X0-F1
#
_entry.id   AF-A0A966F2X0-F1
#
_cell.length_a   1.000
_cell.length_b   1.000
_cell.length_c   1.000
_cell.angle_alpha   90.00
_cell.angle_beta   90.00
_cell.angle_gamma   90.00
#
_symmetry.space_group_name_H-M   'P 1'
#
loop_
_entity.id
_entity.type
_entity.pdbx_description
1 polymer ?
#
loop_
_entity_poly.entity_id
_entity_poly.type
_entity_poly.pdbx_seq_one_letter_code
_entity_poly.pdbx_strand_id
1 'polypeptide(L)' 'MLIAETFASLQGEGLLAGVPSFFIRTSGCNLRCIWCDTPYASWQPEGELVSVDALMERTAAAGLR' A
#
# COMPACT_ATOMS: atom_id res chain seq x y z
N MET A 1 1.61 6.03 -10.97
CA MET A 1 0.50 5.42 -10.22
C MET A 1 0.12 6.33 -9.08
N LEU A 2 -1.17 6.43 -8.71
CA LEU A 2 -1.58 7.19 -7.54
C LEU A 2 -1.46 6.32 -6.29
N ILE A 3 -0.59 6.70 -5.37
CA ILE A 3 -0.20 5.89 -4.20
C ILE A 3 -0.59 6.64 -2.93
N ALA A 4 -1.43 6.02 -2.10
CA ALA A 4 -1.91 6.59 -0.85
C ALA A 4 -0.82 6.54 0.24
N GLU A 5 -0.14 5.40 0.37
CA GLU A 5 0.96 5.23 1.32
C GLU A 5 1.90 4.10 0.92
N THR A 6 3.13 4.17 1.42
CA THR A 6 4.12 3.09 1.36
C THR A 6 4.80 2.95 2.71
N PHE A 7 4.96 1.73 3.22
CA PHE A 7 5.60 1.48 4.52
C PHE A 7 6.13 0.05 4.64
N ALA A 8 7.10 -0.14 5.53
CA ALA A 8 7.64 -1.45 5.92
C ALA A 8 6.97 -1.93 7.21
N SER A 9 6.48 -3.16 7.24
CA SER A 9 5.88 -3.79 8.43
C SER A 9 5.95 -5.31 8.32
N LEU A 10 5.31 -6.03 9.25
CA LEU A 10 5.00 -7.45 9.12
C LEU A 10 3.63 -7.61 8.45
N GLN A 11 3.48 -8.59 7.56
CA GLN A 11 2.17 -8.96 7.05
C GLN A 11 1.28 -9.43 8.20
N GLY A 12 0.09 -8.85 8.32
CA GLY A 12 -0.82 -9.12 9.43
C GLY A 12 -1.77 -10.30 9.17
N GLU A 13 -1.98 -10.66 7.90
CA GLU A 13 -3.07 -11.55 7.51
C GLU A 13 -2.66 -12.62 6.48
N GLY A 14 -3.44 -13.69 6.43
CA GLY A 14 -3.29 -14.77 5.45
C GLY A 14 -2.07 -15.66 5.67
N LEU A 15 -1.62 -16.32 4.59
CA LEU A 15 -0.55 -17.33 4.64
C LEU A 15 0.81 -16.76 5.05
N LEU A 16 1.06 -15.50 4.72
CA LEU A 16 2.33 -14.82 4.99
C LEU A 16 2.28 -13.98 6.28
N ALA A 17 1.27 -14.17 7.13
CA ALA A 17 1.20 -13.47 8.41
C ALA A 17 2.51 -13.65 9.21
N GLY A 18 3.10 -12.54 9.67
CA GLY A 18 4.39 -12.48 10.35
C GLY A 18 5.60 -12.28 9.45
N VAL A 19 5.46 -12.32 8.12
CA VAL A 19 6.58 -12.12 7.18
C VAL A 19 6.83 -10.62 6.96
N PRO A 20 8.08 -10.13 7.11
CA PRO A 20 8.42 -8.75 6.76
C PRO A 20 8.05 -8.41 5.32
N SER A 21 7.31 -7.33 5.12
CA SER A 21 6.75 -6.95 3.82
C SER A 21 6.79 -5.43 3.63
N PHE A 22 7.08 -5.01 2.39
CA PHE A 22 6.93 -3.63 1.97
C PHE A 22 5.56 -3.46 1.34
N PHE A 23 4.71 -2.64 1.94
CA PHE A 23 3.36 -2.39 1.48
C PHE A 23 3.33 -1.18 0.55
N ILE A 24 2.65 -1.36 -0.58
CA ILE A 24 2.33 -0.29 -1.53
C ILE A 24 0.80 -0.21 -1.60
N ARG A 25 0.20 0.78 -0.94
CA ARG A 25 -1.25 1.00 -0.99
C ARG A 25 -1.59 1.97 -2.11
N THR A 26 -2.25 1.46 -3.15
CA THR A 26 -2.76 2.29 -4.24
C THR A 26 -3.97 3.10 -3.78
N SER A 27 -4.19 4.24 -4.42
CA SER A 27 -5.34 5.10 -4.16
C SER A 27 -6.45 4.91 -5.18
N GLY A 28 -7.69 4.84 -4.70
CA GLY A 28 -8.90 4.67 -5.48
C GLY A 28 -9.39 3.21 -5.54
N CYS A 29 -10.70 3.03 -5.38
CA CYS A 29 -11.38 1.76 -5.55
C CYS A 29 -12.70 1.95 -6.30
N ASN A 30 -13.06 1.01 -7.18
CA ASN A 30 -14.32 1.02 -7.91
C ASN A 30 -15.51 0.52 -7.07
N LEU A 31 -15.28 0.05 -5.85
CA LEU A 31 -16.32 -0.38 -4.91
C LEU A 31 -16.64 0.68 -3.84
N ARG A 32 -17.75 0.51 -3.14
CA ARG A 32 -18.28 1.41 -2.08
C ARG A 32 -18.76 0.63 -0.85
N CYS A 33 -17.91 -0.25 -0.33
CA CYS A 33 -18.26 -1.19 0.75
C CYS A 33 -18.43 -0.48 2.11
N ILE A 34 -19.61 -0.46 2.71
CA ILE A 34 -19.84 0.27 3.99
C ILE A 34 -18.94 -0.16 5.17
N TRP A 35 -18.30 -1.33 5.08
CA TRP A 35 -17.39 -1.91 6.08
C TRP A 35 -15.90 -1.79 5.71
N CYS A 36 -15.55 -0.86 4.82
CA CYS A 36 -14.13 -0.59 4.49
C CYS A 36 -13.41 0.03 5.70
N ASP A 37 -12.32 -0.59 6.12
CA ASP A 37 -11.44 -0.14 7.19
C ASP A 37 -10.47 0.98 6.75
N THR A 38 -10.31 1.19 5.45
CA THR A 38 -9.35 2.11 4.83
C THR A 38 -10.04 3.06 3.83
N PRO A 39 -11.09 3.80 4.26
CA PRO A 39 -11.91 4.61 3.34
C PRO A 39 -11.15 5.75 2.66
N TYR A 40 -10.08 6.27 3.30
CA TYR A 40 -9.25 7.34 2.76
C TYR A 40 -8.52 6.90 1.47
N ALA A 41 -8.10 5.64 1.36
CA ALA A 41 -7.46 5.11 0.15
C ALA A 41 -8.48 4.67 -0.91
N SER A 42 -9.80 4.75 -0.62
CA SER A 42 -10.86 4.14 -1.42
C SER A 42 -11.84 5.17 -1.99
N TRP A 43 -12.66 5.80 -1.15
CA TRP A 43 -13.74 6.71 -1.57
C TRP A 43 -13.30 8.16 -1.63
N GLN A 44 -12.26 8.49 -0.87
CA GLN A 44 -11.67 9.82 -0.79
C GLN A 44 -10.21 9.76 -1.25
N PRO A 45 -9.95 9.31 -2.50
CA PRO A 45 -8.61 8.95 -2.94
C PRO A 45 -7.64 10.12 -2.80
N GLU A 46 -6.67 9.95 -1.93
CA GLU A 46 -5.54 10.85 -1.70
C GLU A 46 -4.21 10.18 -2.08
N GLY A 47 -3.13 10.95 -2.15
CA GLY A 47 -1.79 10.42 -2.36
C GLY A 47 -0.97 11.13 -3.43
N GLU A 48 0.14 10.51 -3.79
CA GLU A 48 1.14 11.04 -4.72
C GLU A 48 1.15 10.26 -6.03
N LEU A 49 1.40 10.94 -7.15
CA LEU A 49 1.72 10.28 -8.43
C LEU A 49 3.18 9.81 -8.41
N VAL A 50 3.39 8.50 -8.28
CA VAL A 50 4.71 7.88 -8.18
C VAL A 50 4.96 6.95 -9.38
N SER A 51 6.15 6.96 -9.96
CA SER A 51 6.54 6.01 -11.01
C SER A 51 6.81 4.61 -10.44
N VAL A 52 6.76 3.58 -11.29
CA VAL A 52 7.11 2.22 -10.86
C VAL A 52 8.57 2.16 -10.42
N ASP A 53 9.47 2.82 -11.15
CA ASP A 53 10.90 2.85 -10.80
C ASP A 53 11.13 3.46 -9.41
N ALA A 54 10.45 4.56 -9.09
CA ALA A 54 10.54 5.17 -7.76
C ALA A 54 9.98 4.25 -6.65
N LEU A 55 8.96 3.44 -6.95
CA LEU A 55 8.46 2.42 -6.00
C LEU A 55 9.48 1.31 -5.79
N MET A 56 10.14 0.85 -6.86
CA MET A 56 11.21 -0.16 -6.78
C MET A 56 12.38 0.35 -5.93
N GLU A 57 12.78 1.61 -6.10
CA GLU A 57 13.81 2.25 -5.26
C GLU A 57 13.39 2.30 -3.79
N ARG A 58 12.15 2.71 -3.49
CA ARG A 58 11.60 2.75 -2.12
C ARG A 58 11.56 1.34 -1.49
N THR A 59 11.16 0.32 -2.25
CA THR A 59 11.16 -1.08 -1.77
C THR A 59 12.56 -1.59 -1.50
N ALA A 60 13.53 -1.33 -2.39
CA ALA A 60 14.92 -1.73 -2.18
C ALA A 60 15.54 -1.02 -0.96
N ALA A 61 15.24 0.27 -0.78
CA ALA A 61 15.71 1.07 0.36
C ALA A 61 15.15 0.59 1.72
N ALA A 62 13.99 -0.08 1.73
CA ALA A 62 13.41 -0.62 2.96
C ALA A 62 14.22 -1.80 3.55
N GLY A 63 15.12 -2.41 2.78
CA GLY A 63 16.06 -3.43 3.27
C GLY A 63 15.40 -4.72 3.77
N LEU A 64 14.14 -4.96 3.42
CA LEU A 64 13.41 -6.18 3.74
C LEU A 64 13.91 -7.30 2.82
N ARG A 65 14.18 -8.46 3.41
CA ARG A 65 14.66 -9.67 2.72
C ARG A 65 13.56 -10.68 2.54
#